data_AF-A0A1G7HDM5-F1
#
_entry.id   AF-A0A1G7HDM5-F1
#
_cell.length_a   1.000
_cell.length_b   1.000
_cell.length_c   1.000
_cell.angle_alpha   90.00
_cell.angle_beta   90.00
_cell.angle_gamma   90.00
#
_symmetry.space_group_name_H-M   'P 1'
#
loop_
_entity.id
_entity.type
_entity.pdbx_description
1 polymer ?
#
loop_
_entity_poly.entity_id
_entity_poly.type
_entity_poly.pdbx_seq_one_letter_code
_entity_poly.pdbx_strand_id
1 'polypeptide(L)'
;MALAFEAKASTGLVVPLLIVGDAIAVVYYHRHANWWYIVRFLPWVVVGILLGVYLGNDLDEGVFKIYMAIIILVSVVMMYWWDRRKSTSVPTHWAFAGLVGTLAGITTMIGNLGGPFSNLYFLAMRVKKNEFIGTAAWLFLIINLIKLPFHIFVWETINAETLLFNLKLVPGILLGMLVGVRLIKIIKDDFYRKMILVLTALGAVMIMIR
;
A
#
# COMPACT_ATOMS: atom_id res chain seq x y z
N MET A 1 -14.66 5.89 3.84
CA MET A 1 -14.25 5.68 5.24
C MET A 1 -13.39 6.82 5.75
N ALA A 2 -12.31 7.20 5.06
CA ALA A 2 -11.48 8.38 5.40
C ALA A 2 -12.20 9.76 5.40
N LEU A 3 -13.46 9.82 4.96
CA LEU A 3 -14.31 11.03 5.01
C LEU A 3 -15.26 11.07 6.21
N ALA A 4 -15.33 9.98 6.97
CA ALA A 4 -16.30 9.81 8.06
C ALA A 4 -15.65 9.47 9.41
N PHE A 5 -14.36 9.12 9.43
CA PHE A 5 -13.62 8.70 10.62
C PHE A 5 -12.22 9.34 10.65
N GLU A 6 -11.73 9.70 11.83
CA GLU A 6 -10.33 10.11 12.07
C GLU A 6 -9.35 9.09 11.46
N ALA A 7 -8.19 9.53 10.95
CA ALA A 7 -7.28 8.65 10.20
C ALA A 7 -6.92 7.35 10.96
N LYS A 8 -6.72 7.45 12.28
CA LYS A 8 -6.39 6.30 13.15
C LYS A 8 -7.55 5.29 13.26
N ALA A 9 -8.77 5.78 13.48
CA ALA A 9 -9.96 4.93 13.57
C ALA A 9 -10.33 4.33 12.19
N SER A 10 -10.24 5.13 11.14
CA SER A 10 -10.47 4.72 9.75
C SER A 10 -9.50 3.62 9.31
N THR A 11 -8.23 3.71 9.71
CA THR A 11 -7.24 2.68 9.35
C THR A 11 -7.54 1.33 9.99
N GLY A 12 -7.84 1.31 11.29
CA GLY A 12 -8.23 0.08 12.01
C GLY A 12 -9.46 -0.60 11.43
N LEU A 13 -10.49 0.19 11.08
CA LEU A 13 -11.71 -0.31 10.45
C LEU A 13 -11.43 -1.01 9.12
N VAL A 14 -10.54 -0.45 8.31
CA VAL A 14 -10.26 -0.92 6.95
C VAL A 14 -9.33 -2.13 6.92
N VAL A 15 -8.46 -2.32 7.91
CA VAL A 15 -7.45 -3.40 7.91
C VAL A 15 -8.04 -4.81 7.75
N PRO A 16 -9.09 -5.22 8.50
CA PRO A 16 -9.71 -6.54 8.30
C PRO A 16 -10.26 -6.74 6.88
N LEU A 17 -10.82 -5.69 6.28
CA LEU A 17 -11.31 -5.71 4.90
C LEU A 17 -10.17 -5.87 3.89
N LEU A 18 -9.04 -5.19 4.13
CA LEU A 18 -7.85 -5.35 3.31
C LEU A 18 -7.31 -6.78 3.39
N ILE A 19 -7.25 -7.37 4.59
CA ILE A 19 -6.80 -8.77 4.77
C ILE A 19 -7.68 -9.73 3.94
N VAL A 20 -9.00 -9.55 3.96
CA VAL A 20 -9.91 -10.38 3.15
C VAL A 20 -9.63 -10.18 1.65
N GLY A 21 -9.52 -8.94 1.19
CA GLY A 21 -9.22 -8.64 -0.21
C GLY A 21 -7.87 -9.23 -0.66
N ASP A 22 -6.83 -9.05 0.15
CA ASP A 22 -5.48 -9.56 -0.10
C ASP A 22 -5.45 -11.08 -0.09
N ALA A 23 -6.16 -11.74 0.83
CA ALA A 23 -6.25 -13.20 0.87
C ALA A 23 -6.86 -13.77 -0.42
N ILE A 24 -7.96 -13.19 -0.90
CA ILE A 24 -8.58 -13.64 -2.15
C ILE A 24 -7.65 -13.34 -3.34
N ALA A 25 -7.00 -12.17 -3.36
CA ALA A 25 -6.02 -11.81 -4.38
C ALA A 25 -4.83 -12.79 -4.41
N VAL A 26 -4.33 -13.21 -3.25
CA VAL A 26 -3.30 -14.25 -3.13
C VAL A 26 -3.83 -15.57 -3.70
N VAL A 27 -5.01 -16.04 -3.32
CA VAL A 27 -5.59 -17.28 -3.85
C VAL A 27 -5.67 -17.26 -5.39
N TYR A 28 -5.97 -16.10 -5.99
CA TYR A 28 -6.07 -15.99 -7.45
C TYR A 28 -4.72 -15.79 -8.17
N TYR A 29 -3.77 -15.06 -7.57
CA TYR A 29 -2.52 -14.63 -8.22
C TYR A 29 -1.23 -15.24 -7.63
N HIS A 30 -1.31 -16.14 -6.64
CA HIS A 30 -0.13 -16.67 -5.91
C HIS A 30 0.96 -17.25 -6.82
N ARG A 31 0.60 -17.81 -7.98
CA ARG A 31 1.52 -18.50 -8.90
C ARG A 31 2.59 -17.59 -9.50
N HIS A 32 2.40 -16.28 -9.49
CA HIS A 32 3.34 -15.31 -10.07
C HIS A 32 4.14 -14.54 -9.02
N ALA A 33 4.01 -14.88 -7.73
CA ALA A 33 4.68 -14.15 -6.67
C ALA A 33 6.20 -14.40 -6.68
N ASN A 34 6.98 -13.31 -6.65
CA ASN A 34 8.43 -13.35 -6.57
C ASN A 34 8.88 -12.94 -5.16
N TRP A 35 9.20 -13.96 -4.36
CA TRP A 35 9.56 -13.83 -2.94
C TRP A 35 10.84 -13.03 -2.69
N TRP A 36 11.74 -12.95 -3.67
CA TRP A 36 13.00 -12.21 -3.52
C TRP A 36 12.75 -10.73 -3.23
N TYR A 37 11.76 -10.12 -3.91
CA TYR A 37 11.37 -8.73 -3.65
C TYR A 37 10.73 -8.56 -2.27
N ILE A 38 9.93 -9.54 -1.82
CA ILE A 38 9.24 -9.50 -0.53
C ILE A 38 10.27 -9.53 0.60
N VAL A 39 11.16 -10.52 0.61
CA VAL A 39 12.14 -10.70 1.70
C VAL A 39 13.09 -9.51 1.80
N ARG A 40 13.38 -8.83 0.69
CA ARG A 40 14.25 -7.65 0.68
C ARG A 40 13.56 -6.37 1.14
N PHE A 41 12.25 -6.25 0.92
CA PHE A 41 11.47 -5.05 1.24
C PHE A 41 10.82 -5.12 2.63
N LEU A 42 10.28 -6.29 2.98
CA LEU A 42 9.48 -6.53 4.17
C LEU A 42 10.18 -6.15 5.48
N PRO A 43 11.48 -6.45 5.73
CA PRO A 43 12.14 -6.06 6.98
C PRO A 43 12.11 -4.54 7.22
N TRP A 44 12.33 -3.76 6.16
CA TRP A 44 12.28 -2.29 6.23
C TRP A 44 10.86 -1.77 6.44
N VAL A 45 9.88 -2.42 5.82
CA VAL A 45 8.46 -2.13 6.08
C VAL A 45 8.09 -2.41 7.53
N VAL A 46 8.56 -3.52 8.11
CA VAL A 46 8.31 -3.84 9.52
C VAL A 46 8.92 -2.78 10.44
N VAL A 47 10.16 -2.35 10.19
CA VAL A 47 10.77 -1.23 10.92
C VAL A 47 9.90 0.03 10.80
N GLY A 48 9.42 0.33 9.59
CA GLY A 48 8.51 1.45 9.38
C GLY A 48 7.17 1.32 10.11
N ILE A 49 6.59 0.12 10.17
CA ILE A 49 5.34 -0.13 10.91
C ILE A 49 5.58 0.15 12.39
N LEU A 50 6.65 -0.39 12.98
CA LEU A 50 6.98 -0.17 14.39
C LEU A 50 7.16 1.32 14.71
N LEU A 51 7.88 2.05 13.85
CA LEU A 51 7.98 3.51 13.95
C LEU A 51 6.62 4.19 13.82
N GLY A 52 5.78 3.73 12.89
CA GLY A 52 4.42 4.24 12.71
C GLY A 52 3.51 3.99 13.90
N VAL A 53 3.64 2.86 14.59
CA VAL A 53 2.90 2.57 15.84
C VAL A 53 3.25 3.60 16.92
N TYR A 54 4.54 3.88 17.07
CA TYR A 54 5.05 4.82 18.07
C TYR A 54 4.67 6.26 17.72
N LEU A 55 4.99 6.70 16.50
CA LEU A 55 4.75 8.07 16.04
C LEU A 55 3.27 8.39 15.89
N GLY A 56 2.44 7.43 15.49
CA GLY A 56 1.02 7.66 15.21
C GLY A 56 0.15 8.00 16.42
N ASN A 57 0.67 7.86 17.65
CA ASN A 57 -0.03 8.29 18.86
C ASN A 57 0.15 9.79 19.15
N ASP A 58 1.30 10.36 18.78
CA ASP A 58 1.71 11.73 19.16
C ASP A 58 1.75 12.69 17.97
N LEU A 59 1.52 12.21 16.74
CA LEU A 59 1.58 13.01 15.53
C LEU A 59 0.29 13.80 15.29
N ASP A 60 0.45 15.10 15.07
CA ASP A 60 -0.61 15.94 14.52
C ASP A 60 -1.02 15.47 13.12
N GLU A 61 -2.31 15.21 12.95
CA GLU A 61 -2.88 14.57 11.76
C GLU A 61 -2.68 15.44 10.50
N GLY A 62 -2.73 16.77 10.65
CA GLY A 62 -2.53 17.73 9.57
C GLY A 62 -1.09 17.71 9.06
N VAL A 63 -0.13 17.80 9.97
CA VAL A 63 1.31 17.74 9.66
C VAL A 63 1.66 16.42 8.97
N PHE A 64 1.13 15.30 9.44
CA PHE A 64 1.40 13.98 8.87
C PHE A 64 0.86 13.83 7.43
N LYS A 65 -0.36 14.30 7.16
CA LYS A 65 -0.95 14.31 5.80
C LYS A 65 -0.09 15.10 4.81
N ILE A 66 0.41 16.27 5.22
CA ILE A 66 1.27 17.13 4.38
C ILE A 66 2.58 16.41 4.04
N TYR A 67 3.26 15.82 5.03
CA TYR A 67 4.49 15.06 4.78
C TYR A 67 4.27 13.88 3.84
N MET A 68 3.18 13.14 4.01
CA MET A 68 2.84 12.04 3.11
C MET A 68 2.61 12.51 1.67
N ALA A 69 1.81 13.57 1.48
CA ALA A 69 1.52 14.11 0.16
C ALA A 69 2.79 14.58 -0.56
N ILE A 70 3.69 15.29 0.16
CA ILE A 70 4.98 15.73 -0.36
C ILE A 70 5.82 14.52 -0.81
N ILE A 71 5.95 13.50 0.03
CA ILE A 71 6.78 12.34 -0.28
C ILE A 71 6.20 11.56 -1.47
N ILE A 72 4.89 11.39 -1.56
CA ILE A 72 4.25 10.72 -2.71
C ILE A 72 4.47 11.54 -3.98
N LEU A 73 4.28 12.86 -3.95
CA LEU A 73 4.51 13.73 -5.11
C LEU A 73 5.98 13.68 -5.57
N VAL A 74 6.91 13.80 -4.64
CA VAL A 74 8.36 13.67 -4.91
C VAL A 74 8.67 12.32 -5.55
N SER A 75 8.07 11.24 -5.03
CA SER A 75 8.22 9.89 -5.58
C SER A 75 7.68 9.77 -7.01
N VAL A 76 6.50 10.33 -7.28
CA VAL A 76 5.91 10.37 -8.62
C VAL A 76 6.78 11.16 -9.59
N VAL A 77 7.26 12.33 -9.19
CA VAL A 77 8.14 13.18 -10.02
C VAL A 77 9.47 12.49 -10.32
N MET A 78 10.11 11.93 -9.29
CA MET A 78 11.34 11.14 -9.46
C MET A 78 11.12 9.97 -10.43
N MET A 79 9.99 9.28 -10.30
CA MET A 79 9.66 8.13 -11.14
C MET A 79 9.36 8.53 -12.58
N TYR A 80 8.63 9.61 -12.82
CA TYR A 80 8.39 10.16 -14.16
C TYR A 80 9.70 10.59 -14.84
N TRP A 81 10.61 11.20 -14.07
CA TRP A 81 11.91 11.58 -14.58
C TRP A 81 12.82 10.38 -14.86
N TRP A 82 12.80 9.36 -14.00
CA TRP A 82 13.54 8.11 -14.20
C TRP A 82 13.01 7.30 -15.38
N ASP A 83 11.70 7.34 -15.62
CA ASP A 83 11.08 6.66 -16.76
C ASP A 83 11.47 7.28 -18.11
N ARG A 84 11.69 8.60 -18.13
CA ARG A 84 12.20 9.31 -19.32
C ARG A 84 13.69 9.07 -19.55
N ARG A 85 14.46 8.75 -18.51
CA ARG A 85 15.83 8.26 -18.69
C ARG A 85 15.75 6.82 -19.17
N LYS A 86 16.22 6.53 -20.39
CA LYS A 86 16.42 5.15 -20.91
C LYS A 86 17.42 4.31 -20.09
N SER A 87 17.73 4.68 -18.85
CA SER A 87 18.69 3.99 -17.99
C SER A 87 18.08 2.67 -17.51
N THR A 88 18.68 1.57 -17.94
CA THR A 88 18.35 0.19 -17.55
C THR A 88 18.83 -0.19 -16.15
N SER A 89 19.49 0.73 -15.44
CA SER A 89 20.00 0.49 -14.09
C SER A 89 18.85 0.44 -13.08
N VAL A 90 18.52 -0.79 -12.66
CA VAL A 90 17.70 -1.04 -11.48
C VAL A 90 18.47 -0.54 -10.26
N PRO A 91 17.86 0.22 -9.33
CA PRO A 91 18.53 0.59 -8.09
C PRO A 91 18.84 -0.66 -7.28
N THR A 92 20.09 -1.12 -7.34
CA THR A 92 20.58 -2.30 -6.62
C THR A 92 20.99 -2.00 -5.19
N HIS A 93 21.05 -0.72 -4.81
CA HIS A 93 21.52 -0.31 -3.49
C HIS A 93 20.47 -0.59 -2.42
N TRP A 94 20.88 -1.27 -1.35
CA TRP A 94 20.04 -1.64 -0.21
C TRP A 94 19.40 -0.43 0.48
N ALA A 95 20.07 0.73 0.47
CA ALA A 95 19.54 1.97 1.04
C ALA A 95 18.24 2.45 0.35
N PHE A 96 18.05 2.18 -0.94
CA PHE A 96 16.80 2.55 -1.63
C PHE A 96 15.62 1.70 -1.12
N ALA A 97 15.81 0.38 -1.07
CA ALA A 97 14.82 -0.54 -0.49
C ALA A 97 14.56 -0.23 0.99
N GLY A 98 15.61 0.18 1.72
CA GLY A 98 15.53 0.68 3.08
C GLY A 98 14.60 1.87 3.19
N LEU A 99 14.99 3.01 2.64
CA LEU A 99 14.24 4.27 2.74
C LEU A 99 12.78 4.12 2.28
N VAL A 100 12.56 3.51 1.11
CA VAL A 100 11.21 3.35 0.55
C VAL A 100 10.40 2.36 1.41
N GLY A 101 11.02 1.30 1.93
CA GLY A 101 10.38 0.32 2.80
C GLY A 101 9.97 0.91 4.13
N THR A 102 10.85 1.66 4.81
CA THR A 102 10.51 2.31 6.07
C THR A 102 9.38 3.33 5.89
N LEU A 103 9.43 4.13 4.82
CA LEU A 103 8.36 5.07 4.50
C LEU A 103 7.05 4.34 4.18
N ALA A 104 7.09 3.25 3.43
CA ALA A 104 5.91 2.41 3.17
C ALA A 104 5.31 1.88 4.48
N GLY A 105 6.13 1.46 5.44
CA GLY A 105 5.70 0.96 6.75
C GLY A 105 5.05 2.02 7.63
N ILE A 106 5.65 3.21 7.72
CA ILE A 106 5.08 4.32 8.51
C ILE A 106 3.73 4.73 7.93
N THR A 107 3.69 4.96 6.61
CA THR A 107 2.50 5.44 5.92
C THR A 107 1.39 4.40 5.83
N THR A 108 1.72 3.11 5.76
CA THR A 108 0.70 2.06 5.81
C THR A 108 0.10 1.91 7.20
N MET A 109 0.88 2.06 8.27
CA MET A 109 0.36 1.96 9.64
C MET A 109 -0.60 3.10 9.96
N ILE A 110 -0.20 4.34 9.67
CA ILE A 110 -0.96 5.53 10.07
C ILE A 110 -2.11 5.86 9.10
N GLY A 111 -1.92 5.62 7.80
CA GLY A 111 -2.86 6.08 6.77
C GLY A 111 -3.36 5.02 5.79
N ASN A 112 -2.93 3.74 5.89
CA ASN A 112 -3.12 2.74 4.82
C ASN A 112 -2.53 3.18 3.45
N LEU A 113 -1.47 4.00 3.46
CA LEU A 113 -0.86 4.60 2.26
C LEU A 113 0.47 3.94 1.85
N GLY A 114 0.71 2.68 2.24
CA GLY A 114 1.89 1.93 1.79
C GLY A 114 1.88 1.56 0.31
N GLY A 115 0.70 1.62 -0.34
CA GLY A 115 0.49 1.36 -1.77
C GLY A 115 1.42 2.14 -2.68
N PRO A 116 1.37 3.49 -2.69
CA PRO A 116 2.26 4.35 -3.47
C PRO A 116 3.75 4.00 -3.35
N PHE A 117 4.24 3.73 -2.15
CA PHE A 117 5.65 3.42 -1.90
C PHE A 117 6.04 2.01 -2.37
N SER A 118 5.18 1.03 -2.14
CA SER A 118 5.39 -0.33 -2.63
C SER A 118 5.33 -0.36 -4.16
N ASN A 119 4.42 0.41 -4.76
CA ASN A 119 4.34 0.60 -6.21
C ASN A 119 5.62 1.23 -6.75
N LEU A 120 6.14 2.27 -6.10
CA LEU A 120 7.42 2.91 -6.46
C LEU A 120 8.56 1.88 -6.44
N TYR A 121 8.64 1.07 -5.38
CA TYR A 121 9.64 0.01 -5.26
C TYR A 121 9.54 -0.99 -6.42
N PHE A 122 8.36 -1.57 -6.66
CA PHE A 122 8.19 -2.55 -7.73
C PHE A 122 8.38 -1.96 -9.13
N LEU A 123 7.99 -0.69 -9.35
CA LEU A 123 8.20 -0.04 -10.62
C LEU A 123 9.68 0.24 -10.90
N ALA A 124 10.42 0.65 -9.86
CA ALA A 124 11.87 0.82 -9.95
C ALA A 124 12.59 -0.51 -10.25
N MET A 125 12.06 -1.62 -9.70
CA MET A 125 12.54 -2.97 -9.98
C MET A 125 12.07 -3.54 -11.34
N ARG A 126 11.27 -2.79 -12.11
CA ARG A 126 10.74 -3.17 -13.44
C ARG A 126 10.02 -4.51 -13.44
N VAL A 127 9.31 -4.82 -12.36
CA VAL A 127 8.57 -6.08 -12.22
C VAL A 127 7.47 -6.16 -13.29
N LYS A 128 7.37 -7.31 -13.97
CA LYS A 128 6.30 -7.56 -14.95
C LYS A 128 4.94 -7.52 -14.27
N LYS A 129 3.89 -7.11 -14.98
CA LYS A 129 2.53 -6.93 -14.44
C LYS A 129 2.02 -8.12 -13.60
N ASN A 130 2.15 -9.34 -14.08
CA ASN A 130 1.64 -10.52 -13.35
C ASN A 130 2.45 -10.80 -12.07
N GLU A 131 3.78 -10.63 -12.14
CA GLU A 131 4.65 -10.74 -10.97
C GLU A 131 4.37 -9.62 -9.96
N PHE A 132 4.09 -8.40 -10.45
CA PHE A 132 3.72 -7.26 -9.62
C PHE A 132 2.44 -7.56 -8.83
N ILE A 133 1.38 -8.01 -9.51
CA ILE A 133 0.07 -8.27 -8.87
C ILE A 133 0.22 -9.37 -7.81
N GLY A 134 0.86 -10.49 -8.15
CA GLY A 134 1.05 -11.61 -7.22
C GLY A 134 1.95 -11.27 -6.03
N THR A 135 3.04 -10.55 -6.27
CA THR A 135 3.99 -10.15 -5.23
C THR A 135 3.40 -9.08 -4.30
N ALA A 136 2.68 -8.11 -4.86
CA ALA A 136 2.00 -7.08 -4.08
C ALA A 136 0.89 -7.68 -3.21
N ALA A 137 0.10 -8.64 -3.72
CA ALA A 137 -0.93 -9.31 -2.94
C ALA A 137 -0.34 -10.02 -1.71
N TRP A 138 0.75 -10.78 -1.87
CA TRP A 138 1.45 -11.38 -0.73
C TRP A 138 2.05 -10.36 0.23
N LEU A 139 2.69 -9.32 -0.31
CA LEU A 139 3.32 -8.28 0.49
C LEU A 139 2.28 -7.57 1.37
N PHE A 140 1.15 -7.13 0.81
CA PHE A 140 0.10 -6.45 1.55
C PHE A 140 -0.64 -7.37 2.51
N LEU A 141 -0.85 -8.64 2.16
CA LEU A 141 -1.39 -9.63 3.10
C LEU A 141 -0.50 -9.73 4.35
N ILE A 142 0.81 -9.92 4.17
CA ILE A 142 1.75 -10.06 5.28
C ILE A 142 1.80 -8.76 6.10
N ILE A 143 1.89 -7.60 5.45
CA ILE A 143 1.90 -6.29 6.12
C ILE A 143 0.64 -6.09 6.95
N ASN A 144 -0.54 -6.39 6.39
CA ASN A 144 -1.82 -6.18 7.06
C ASN A 144 -2.01 -7.17 8.22
N LEU A 145 -1.51 -8.41 8.10
CA LEU A 145 -1.45 -9.36 9.21
C LEU A 145 -0.52 -8.88 10.34
N ILE A 146 0.62 -8.27 10.01
CA ILE A 146 1.54 -7.69 11.00
C ILE A 146 0.91 -6.48 11.70
N LYS A 147 0.13 -5.67 10.98
CA LYS A 147 -0.57 -4.50 11.54
C LYS A 147 -1.72 -4.87 12.47
N LEU A 148 -2.40 -5.98 12.19
CA LEU A 148 -3.58 -6.42 12.92
C LEU A 148 -3.40 -6.43 14.45
N PRO A 149 -2.34 -7.04 15.04
CA PRO A 149 -2.14 -6.99 16.49
C PRO A 149 -1.93 -5.57 17.02
N PHE A 150 -1.27 -4.67 16.28
CA PHE A 150 -1.10 -3.29 16.73
C PHE A 150 -2.42 -2.51 16.76
N HIS A 151 -3.31 -2.75 15.79
CA HIS A 151 -4.65 -2.14 15.80
C HIS A 151 -5.56 -2.72 16.89
N ILE A 152 -5.39 -3.99 17.26
CA ILE A 152 -6.17 -4.62 18.34
C ILE A 152 -5.64 -4.22 19.73
N PHE A 153 -4.33 -4.33 19.95
CA PHE A 153 -3.75 -4.26 21.30
C PHE A 153 -3.13 -2.90 21.65
N VAL A 154 -2.70 -2.10 20.68
CA VAL A 154 -2.00 -0.83 20.95
C VAL A 154 -2.89 0.37 20.64
N TRP A 155 -3.58 0.34 19.51
CA TRP A 155 -4.46 1.44 19.08
C TRP A 155 -5.92 1.22 19.46
N GLU A 156 -6.31 -0.01 19.84
CA GLU A 156 -7.66 -0.40 20.23
C GLU A 156 -8.75 0.03 19.22
N THR A 157 -8.38 0.13 17.94
CA THR A 157 -9.27 0.60 16.88
C THR A 157 -10.16 -0.50 16.30
N ILE A 158 -9.94 -1.76 16.68
CA ILE A 158 -10.71 -2.93 16.25
C ILE A 158 -11.44 -3.52 17.44
N ASN A 159 -12.76 -3.52 17.38
CA ASN A 159 -13.67 -4.12 18.36
C ASN A 159 -14.72 -5.02 17.67
N ALA A 160 -15.54 -5.72 18.47
CA ALA A 160 -16.55 -6.64 17.92
C ALA A 160 -17.55 -5.95 16.97
N GLU A 161 -17.92 -4.70 17.24
CA GLU A 161 -18.85 -3.93 16.41
C GLU A 161 -18.26 -3.57 15.03
N THR A 162 -17.02 -3.09 15.00
CA THR A 162 -16.29 -2.81 13.76
C THR A 162 -16.09 -4.07 12.92
N LEU A 163 -15.87 -5.23 13.57
CA LEU A 163 -15.76 -6.51 12.86
C LEU A 163 -17.08 -6.95 12.24
N LEU A 164 -18.21 -6.79 12.97
CA LEU A 164 -19.56 -7.03 12.45
C LEU A 164 -19.89 -6.10 11.28
N PHE A 165 -19.50 -4.83 11.37
CA PHE A 165 -19.64 -3.88 10.27
C PHE A 165 -18.83 -4.30 9.05
N ASN A 166 -17.58 -4.71 9.24
CA ASN A 166 -16.73 -5.23 8.17
C ASN A 166 -17.33 -6.45 7.49
N LEU A 167 -17.93 -7.38 8.24
CA LEU A 167 -18.55 -8.57 7.68
C LEU A 167 -19.66 -8.23 6.67
N LYS A 168 -20.44 -7.16 6.92
CA LYS A 168 -21.47 -6.68 5.99
C LYS A 168 -20.90 -6.12 4.69
N LEU A 169 -19.64 -5.67 4.69
CA LEU A 169 -18.96 -5.09 3.53
C LEU A 169 -18.22 -6.13 2.68
N VAL A 170 -17.98 -7.35 3.21
CA VAL A 170 -17.32 -8.45 2.48
C VAL A 170 -17.95 -8.77 1.12
N PRO A 171 -19.30 -8.84 0.97
CA PRO A 171 -19.91 -9.07 -0.33
C PRO A 171 -19.53 -8.02 -1.38
N GLY A 172 -19.41 -6.76 -0.98
CA GLY A 172 -18.98 -5.67 -1.85
C GLY A 172 -17.54 -5.85 -2.34
N ILE A 173 -16.65 -6.34 -1.47
CA ILE A 173 -15.26 -6.66 -1.82
C ILE A 173 -15.21 -7.78 -2.86
N LEU A 174 -15.98 -8.85 -2.67
CA LEU A 174 -16.05 -9.97 -3.61
C LEU A 174 -16.49 -9.50 -4.99
N LEU A 175 -17.56 -8.69 -5.06
CA LEU A 175 -18.03 -8.12 -6.33
C LEU A 175 -16.99 -7.21 -6.97
N GLY A 176 -16.39 -6.31 -6.19
CA GLY A 176 -15.35 -5.40 -6.67
C GLY A 176 -14.14 -6.15 -7.24
N MET A 177 -13.73 -7.25 -6.57
CA MET A 177 -12.64 -8.08 -7.04
C MET A 177 -12.97 -8.79 -8.36
N LEU A 178 -14.15 -9.38 -8.50
CA LEU A 178 -14.57 -10.06 -9.74
C LEU A 178 -14.54 -9.10 -10.93
N VAL A 179 -15.02 -7.87 -10.73
CA VAL A 179 -14.97 -6.80 -11.74
C VAL A 179 -13.52 -6.40 -12.02
N GLY A 180 -12.70 -6.21 -10.99
CA GLY A 180 -11.29 -5.84 -11.11
C GLY A 180 -10.45 -6.87 -11.88
N VAL A 181 -10.64 -8.17 -11.61
CA VAL A 181 -9.94 -9.26 -12.32
C VAL A 181 -10.31 -9.28 -13.80
N ARG A 182 -11.56 -8.97 -14.16
CA ARG A 182 -11.97 -8.88 -15.57
C ARG A 182 -11.37 -7.66 -16.26
N LEU A 183 -11.41 -6.49 -15.61
CA LEU A 183 -10.83 -5.25 -16.12
C LEU A 183 -9.33 -5.37 -16.36
N ILE A 184 -8.58 -5.95 -15.43
CA ILE A 184 -7.12 -6.01 -15.52
C ILE A 184 -6.65 -6.86 -16.70
N LYS A 185 -7.43 -7.85 -17.15
CA LYS A 185 -7.13 -8.66 -18.34
C LYS A 185 -7.23 -7.87 -19.65
N ILE A 186 -8.02 -6.80 -19.68
CA ILE A 186 -8.24 -5.98 -20.88
C ILE A 186 -7.15 -4.90 -21.02
N ILE A 187 -6.49 -4.55 -19.91
CA ILE A 187 -5.49 -3.47 -19.87
C ILE A 187 -4.11 -3.95 -20.36
N LYS A 188 -3.58 -3.28 -21.40
CA LYS A 188 -2.20 -3.48 -21.91
C LYS A 188 -1.14 -2.99 -20.90
N ASP A 189 0.04 -3.61 -20.90
CA ASP A 189 1.11 -3.36 -19.92
C ASP A 189 1.61 -1.90 -19.91
N ASP A 190 1.79 -1.28 -21.07
CA ASP A 190 2.22 0.13 -21.16
C ASP A 190 1.18 1.10 -20.60
N PHE A 191 -0.11 0.78 -20.75
CA PHE A 191 -1.20 1.56 -20.21
C PHE A 191 -1.31 1.37 -18.68
N TYR A 192 -1.11 0.14 -18.20
CA TYR A 192 -1.12 -0.17 -16.77
C TYR A 192 -0.13 0.68 -15.99
N ARG A 193 1.09 0.82 -16.52
CA ARG A 193 2.15 1.62 -15.88
C ARG A 193 1.80 3.11 -15.80
N LYS A 194 1.28 3.69 -16.88
CA LYS A 194 0.80 5.09 -16.89
C LYS A 194 -0.39 5.30 -15.97
N MET A 195 -1.30 4.33 -15.93
CA MET A 195 -2.51 4.40 -15.10
C MET A 195 -2.17 4.41 -13.61
N ILE A 196 -1.28 3.52 -13.14
CA ILE A 196 -0.82 3.52 -11.73
C ILE A 196 -0.21 4.88 -11.38
N LEU A 197 0.62 5.42 -12.27
CA LEU A 197 1.26 6.72 -12.11
C LEU A 197 0.25 7.84 -11.89
N VAL A 198 -0.74 7.95 -12.79
CA VAL A 198 -1.77 8.99 -12.74
C VAL A 198 -2.64 8.85 -11.50
N LEU A 199 -3.10 7.62 -11.18
CA LEU A 199 -3.94 7.38 -10.01
C LEU A 199 -3.21 7.67 -8.70
N THR A 200 -1.92 7.32 -8.62
CA THR A 200 -1.08 7.62 -7.45
C THR A 200 -0.90 9.13 -7.29
N ALA A 201 -0.67 9.86 -8.39
CA ALA A 201 -0.56 11.31 -8.38
C ALA A 201 -1.86 12.00 -7.95
N LEU A 202 -3.00 11.57 -8.49
CA LEU A 202 -4.32 12.08 -8.12
C LEU A 202 -4.64 11.81 -6.65
N GLY A 203 -4.30 10.62 -6.14
CA GLY A 203 -4.43 10.30 -4.71
C GLY A 203 -3.61 11.24 -3.83
N ALA A 204 -2.37 11.54 -4.22
CA ALA A 204 -1.51 12.47 -3.49
C ALA A 204 -2.07 13.89 -3.45
N VAL A 205 -2.55 14.40 -4.60
CA VAL A 205 -3.16 15.73 -4.70
C VAL A 205 -4.43 15.81 -3.84
N MET A 206 -5.26 14.77 -3.85
CA MET A 206 -6.49 14.72 -3.06
C MET A 206 -6.22 14.77 -1.55
N ILE A 207 -5.15 14.13 -1.09
CA ILE A 207 -4.68 14.21 0.31
C ILE A 207 -4.16 15.61 0.65
N MET A 208 -3.67 16.38 -0.32
CA MET A 208 -3.11 17.71 -0.06
C MET A 208 -4.18 18.80 0.05
N ILE A 209 -5.33 18.61 -0.60
CA ILE A 209 -6.44 19.57 -0.61
C ILE A 209 -7.30 19.44 0.67
N ARG A 210 -7.07 18.40 1.51
CA ARG A 210 -7.92 18.04 2.67
C ARG A 210 -7.14 17.52 3.86
#